data_AF-A0A941EWI2-F1
#
_entry.id   AF-A0A941EWI2-F1
#
_cell.length_a   1.000
_cell.length_b   1.000
_cell.length_c   1.000
_cell.angle_alpha   90.00
_cell.angle_beta   90.00
_cell.angle_gamma   90.00
#
_symmetry.space_group_name_H-M   'P 1'
#
loop_
_entity.id
_entity.type
_entity.pdbx_description
1 polymer ?
#
loop_
_entity_poly.entity_id
_entity_poly.type
_entity_poly.pdbx_seq_one_letter_code
_entity_poly.pdbx_strand_id
1 'polypeptide(L)'
;MGSSNRESSDIGPSVIGLAGERKGKRSTTIALSIALLLSAAATIMVAVFLTHTQNGLRVFMSAPLCTGAAGPTCVLAEAATVTGVGSDTTGKSNYYWVDLSWPGSGGTVRAGLTDGTRGVWSLVKTGDSTLAYIWHGHITVVDYQLHSSYTGYYPGREIPAEVGSLSMCIGLCVAFLFFLYATRIRRFNRLAQILGLGALNTGVILLVICAITRPIDYTLFPSAAVAGIGLGIGIDFANARMKRADQAKRLAQAKARRLASAKAKAKAKAK
;
A
#
# COMPACT_ATOMS: atom_id res chain seq x y z
N MET A 1 18.95 43.62 -74.27
CA MET A 1 17.90 42.59 -74.35
C MET A 1 18.38 41.39 -73.55
N GLY A 2 17.75 41.11 -72.42
CA GLY A 2 18.22 40.13 -71.45
C GLY A 2 17.08 39.39 -70.76
N SER A 3 17.46 38.47 -69.87
CA SER A 3 16.62 37.62 -69.02
C SER A 3 16.05 36.39 -69.77
N SER A 4 16.08 35.15 -69.29
CA SER A 4 16.19 34.63 -67.93
C SER A 4 16.59 33.14 -68.01
N ASN A 5 17.73 32.76 -67.44
CA ASN A 5 18.04 31.36 -67.10
C ASN A 5 17.40 31.06 -65.74
N ARG A 6 16.38 30.19 -65.72
CA ARG A 6 15.84 29.62 -64.47
C ARG A 6 16.52 28.28 -64.19
N GLU A 7 17.56 28.32 -63.38
CA GLU A 7 18.05 27.15 -62.64
C GLU A 7 16.97 26.65 -61.69
N SER A 8 16.45 25.46 -61.98
CA SER A 8 15.58 24.69 -61.10
C SER A 8 16.46 24.00 -60.07
N SER A 9 16.62 24.60 -58.89
CA SER A 9 17.27 23.96 -57.76
C SER A 9 16.42 22.78 -57.26
N ASP A 10 16.87 21.57 -57.57
CA ASP A 10 16.42 20.32 -56.97
C ASP A 10 16.71 20.35 -55.46
N ILE A 11 15.69 20.70 -54.68
CA ILE A 11 15.68 20.50 -53.23
C ILE A 11 15.40 19.02 -53.01
N GLY A 12 16.49 18.24 -52.87
CA GLY A 12 16.42 16.85 -52.46
C GLY A 12 15.68 16.69 -51.12
N PRO A 13 14.91 15.61 -50.91
CA PRO A 13 14.21 15.39 -49.66
C PRO A 13 15.23 15.24 -48.53
N SER A 14 15.23 16.20 -47.62
CA SER A 14 16.02 16.25 -46.40
C SER A 14 15.81 14.98 -45.57
N VAL A 15 16.77 14.06 -45.64
CA VAL A 15 16.90 12.86 -44.81
C VAL A 15 17.48 13.23 -43.43
N ILE A 16 16.96 14.29 -42.81
CA ILE A 16 17.40 14.78 -41.50
C ILE A 16 16.19 14.77 -40.59
N GLY A 17 16.03 13.71 -39.79
CA GLY A 17 14.96 13.71 -38.79
C GLY A 17 14.54 12.38 -38.20
N LEU A 18 15.45 11.41 -37.98
CA LEU A 18 15.11 10.17 -37.25
C LEU A 18 16.05 9.83 -36.09
N ALA A 19 17.04 10.69 -35.78
CA ALA A 19 18.02 10.41 -34.72
C ALA A 19 17.65 10.98 -33.33
N GLY A 20 16.60 11.81 -33.20
CA GLY A 20 16.33 12.56 -31.97
C GLY A 20 15.50 11.87 -30.88
N GLU A 21 14.75 10.80 -31.17
CA GLU A 21 13.69 10.31 -30.26
C GLU A 21 14.08 9.17 -29.30
N ARG A 22 15.35 8.74 -29.24
CA ARG A 22 15.73 7.59 -28.38
C ARG A 22 16.04 7.93 -26.92
N LYS A 23 16.31 9.19 -26.56
CA LYS A 23 16.69 9.55 -25.17
C LYS A 23 15.51 9.60 -24.19
N GLY A 24 14.28 9.85 -24.65
CA GLY A 24 13.10 9.99 -23.76
C GLY A 24 12.52 8.69 -23.20
N LYS A 25 12.81 7.53 -23.81
CA LYS A 25 12.21 6.24 -23.42
C LYS A 25 12.89 5.54 -22.24
N ARG A 26 14.20 5.72 -22.03
CA ARG A 26 14.91 5.00 -20.95
C ARG A 26 14.62 5.56 -19.55
N SER A 27 14.41 6.87 -19.44
CA SER A 27 14.18 7.53 -18.14
C SER A 27 12.82 7.18 -17.54
N THR A 28 11.80 6.98 -18.38
CA THR A 28 10.43 6.65 -17.91
C THR A 28 10.31 5.23 -17.42
N THR A 29 10.98 4.26 -18.05
CA THR A 29 10.99 2.87 -17.59
C THR A 29 11.67 2.74 -16.23
N ILE A 30 12.82 3.39 -16.03
CA ILE A 30 13.54 3.35 -14.75
C ILE A 30 12.69 3.89 -13.61
N ALA A 31 12.00 5.02 -13.82
CA ALA A 31 11.12 5.61 -12.81
C ALA A 31 9.96 4.67 -12.44
N LEU A 32 9.37 4.00 -13.43
CA LEU A 32 8.26 3.06 -13.21
C LEU A 32 8.73 1.82 -12.44
N SER A 33 9.91 1.28 -12.77
CA SER A 33 10.51 0.16 -12.05
C SER A 33 10.80 0.51 -10.59
N ILE A 34 11.34 1.70 -10.32
CA ILE A 34 11.63 2.16 -8.95
C ILE A 34 10.33 2.33 -8.16
N ALA A 35 9.30 2.94 -8.75
CA ALA A 35 8.00 3.11 -8.09
C ALA A 35 7.36 1.76 -7.72
N LEU A 36 7.46 0.77 -8.62
CA LEU A 36 6.94 -0.58 -8.39
C LEU A 36 7.71 -1.33 -7.29
N LEU A 37 9.02 -1.10 -7.22
CA LEU A 37 9.88 -1.72 -6.20
C LEU A 37 9.64 -1.09 -4.82
N LEU A 38 9.42 0.22 -4.76
CA LEU A 38 9.04 0.93 -3.53
C LEU A 38 7.65 0.52 -3.03
N SER A 39 6.66 0.37 -3.93
CA SER A 39 5.34 -0.09 -3.53
C SER A 39 5.35 -1.55 -3.03
N ALA A 40 6.13 -2.42 -3.69
CA ALA A 40 6.33 -3.80 -3.24
C ALA A 40 7.00 -3.84 -1.86
N ALA A 41 8.07 -3.07 -1.65
CA ALA A 41 8.76 -2.99 -0.36
C ALA A 41 7.84 -2.47 0.76
N ALA A 42 7.06 -1.42 0.49
CA ALA A 42 6.07 -0.91 1.44
C ALA A 42 5.00 -1.94 1.80
N THR A 43 4.49 -2.66 0.79
CA THR A 43 3.49 -3.72 0.98
C THR A 43 4.04 -4.86 1.83
N ILE A 44 5.28 -5.29 1.57
CA ILE A 44 5.95 -6.34 2.34
C ILE A 44 6.18 -5.89 3.79
N MET A 45 6.66 -4.66 4.01
CA MET A 45 6.83 -4.11 5.36
C MET A 45 5.52 -4.08 6.14
N VAL A 46 4.44 -3.59 5.53
CA VAL A 46 3.10 -3.56 6.14
C VAL A 46 2.61 -4.98 6.43
N ALA A 47 2.77 -5.91 5.48
CA ALA A 47 2.37 -7.30 5.67
C ALA A 47 3.12 -7.94 6.84
N VAL A 48 4.45 -7.86 6.88
CA VAL A 48 5.27 -8.42 7.97
C VAL A 48 4.87 -7.82 9.31
N PHE A 49 4.71 -6.50 9.38
CA PHE A 49 4.34 -5.83 10.62
C PHE A 49 2.95 -6.25 11.12
N LEU A 50 1.95 -6.24 10.23
CA LEU A 50 0.59 -6.69 10.55
C LEU A 50 0.54 -8.17 10.93
N THR A 51 1.34 -9.04 10.27
CA THR A 51 1.38 -10.45 10.64
C THR A 51 1.91 -10.68 12.04
N HIS A 52 2.95 -9.93 12.45
CA HIS A 52 3.52 -10.09 13.78
C HIS A 52 2.50 -9.69 14.87
N THR A 53 1.79 -8.59 14.67
CA THR A 53 0.84 -8.04 15.65
C THR A 53 -0.44 -8.86 15.69
N GLN A 54 -0.96 -9.27 14.54
CA GLN A 54 -2.10 -10.18 14.45
C GLN A 54 -1.78 -11.55 15.03
N ASN A 55 -0.56 -12.07 14.84
CA ASN A 55 -0.16 -13.33 15.46
C ASN A 55 -0.14 -13.24 16.98
N GLY A 56 0.43 -12.17 17.55
CA GLY A 56 0.41 -11.95 19.00
C GLY A 56 -1.03 -11.92 19.56
N LEU A 57 -1.91 -11.15 18.91
CA LEU A 57 -3.31 -11.08 19.30
C LEU A 57 -4.02 -12.43 19.16
N ARG A 58 -3.80 -13.15 18.05
CA ARG A 58 -4.39 -14.48 17.83
C ARG A 58 -3.91 -15.48 18.87
N VAL A 59 -2.62 -15.48 19.20
CA VAL A 59 -2.06 -16.37 20.23
C VAL A 59 -2.68 -16.05 21.58
N PHE A 60 -2.79 -14.77 21.96
CA PHE A 60 -3.47 -14.38 23.19
C PHE A 60 -4.94 -14.80 23.24
N MET A 61 -5.71 -14.54 22.18
CA MET A 61 -7.14 -14.87 22.12
C MET A 61 -7.42 -16.38 22.07
N SER A 62 -6.44 -17.18 21.62
CA SER A 62 -6.54 -18.65 21.59
C SER A 62 -5.80 -19.34 22.74
N ALA A 63 -5.11 -18.57 23.59
CA ALA A 63 -4.41 -19.11 24.74
C ALA A 63 -5.43 -19.69 25.73
N PRO A 64 -5.21 -20.92 26.23
CA PRO A 64 -6.06 -21.48 27.27
C PRO A 64 -5.95 -20.68 28.58
N LEU A 65 -6.95 -20.83 29.45
CA LEU A 65 -6.85 -20.28 30.80
C LEU A 65 -5.82 -21.07 31.63
N CYS A 66 -5.01 -20.37 32.42
CA CYS A 66 -4.06 -21.03 33.32
C CYS A 66 -4.79 -21.78 34.44
N THR A 67 -4.31 -22.98 34.80
CA THR A 67 -4.82 -23.78 35.94
C THR A 67 -4.09 -23.49 37.26
N GLY A 68 -3.36 -22.36 37.32
CA GLY A 68 -2.45 -22.01 38.40
C GLY A 68 -1.76 -20.68 38.11
N ALA A 69 -0.47 -20.57 38.40
CA ALA A 69 0.30 -19.34 38.15
C ALA A 69 0.31 -18.95 36.66
N ALA A 70 0.49 -17.66 36.38
CA ALA A 70 0.61 -17.13 35.03
C ALA A 70 1.77 -17.81 34.28
N GLY A 71 1.46 -18.38 33.11
CA GLY A 71 2.43 -19.07 32.26
C GLY A 71 2.72 -18.31 30.96
N PRO A 72 3.74 -18.76 30.19
CA PRO A 72 4.08 -18.16 28.91
C PRO A 72 3.11 -18.51 27.77
N THR A 73 2.18 -19.45 27.98
CA THR A 73 1.29 -19.96 26.92
C THR A 73 -0.18 -19.93 27.30
N CYS A 74 -0.53 -19.42 28.47
CA CYS A 74 -1.88 -19.38 29.00
C CYS A 74 -2.20 -17.99 29.56
N VAL A 75 -3.48 -17.63 29.59
CA VAL A 75 -3.96 -16.39 30.19
C VAL A 75 -4.51 -16.70 31.57
N LEU A 76 -4.00 -16.04 32.60
CA LEU A 76 -4.55 -16.13 33.95
C LEU A 76 -5.59 -15.02 34.13
N ALA A 77 -6.82 -15.39 34.48
CA ALA A 77 -7.86 -14.45 34.85
C ALA A 77 -7.98 -14.45 36.38
N GLU A 78 -7.62 -13.34 37.02
CA GLU A 78 -7.52 -13.25 38.47
C GLU A 78 -8.42 -12.13 39.00
N ALA A 79 -9.21 -12.44 40.04
CA ALA A 79 -10.00 -11.42 40.72
C ALA A 79 -9.06 -10.53 41.54
N ALA A 80 -9.02 -9.24 41.20
CA ALA A 80 -8.16 -8.26 41.84
C ALA A 80 -8.97 -7.17 42.51
N THR A 81 -8.49 -6.68 43.66
CA THR A 81 -9.04 -5.51 44.34
C THR A 81 -8.23 -4.29 43.97
N VAL A 82 -8.92 -3.22 43.59
CA VAL A 82 -8.31 -1.91 43.32
C VAL A 82 -7.82 -1.31 44.63
N THR A 83 -6.53 -1.10 44.78
CA THR A 83 -5.93 -0.45 45.96
C THR A 83 -5.66 1.03 45.73
N GLY A 84 -5.53 1.45 44.47
CA GLY A 84 -5.33 2.84 44.11
C GLY A 84 -5.69 3.12 42.66
N VAL A 85 -5.98 4.38 42.36
CA VAL A 85 -6.25 4.88 41.02
C VAL A 85 -5.46 6.18 40.88
N GLY A 86 -4.74 6.35 39.78
CA GLY A 86 -3.88 7.52 39.62
C GLY A 86 -3.69 7.93 38.17
N SER A 87 -3.22 9.17 38.01
CA SER A 87 -2.85 9.72 36.71
C SER A 87 -1.67 10.65 36.86
N ASP A 88 -0.74 10.61 35.91
CA ASP A 88 0.40 11.51 35.81
C ASP A 88 0.36 12.23 34.48
N THR A 89 0.57 13.54 34.52
CA THR A 89 0.75 14.35 33.32
C THR A 89 2.25 14.49 33.06
N THR A 90 2.73 13.96 31.95
CA THR A 90 4.13 14.13 31.52
C THR A 90 4.16 14.83 30.15
N GLY A 91 4.56 16.10 30.14
CA GLY A 91 4.59 16.92 28.94
C GLY A 91 3.18 17.18 28.39
N LYS A 92 2.88 16.63 27.20
CA LYS A 92 1.56 16.75 26.53
C LYS A 92 0.68 15.50 26.66
N SER A 93 1.15 14.49 27.40
CA SER A 93 0.48 13.20 27.52
C SER A 93 0.09 12.93 28.97
N ASN A 94 -1.10 12.35 29.15
CA ASN A 94 -1.57 11.87 30.44
C ASN A 94 -1.46 10.35 30.46
N TYR A 95 -0.86 9.83 31.52
CA TYR A 95 -0.75 8.41 31.82
C TYR A 95 -1.73 8.07 32.93
N TYR A 96 -2.53 7.04 32.73
CA TYR A 96 -3.54 6.61 33.69
C TYR A 96 -3.19 5.20 34.15
N TRP A 97 -3.36 4.90 35.43
CA TRP A 97 -3.12 3.56 35.96
C TRP A 97 -4.10 3.22 37.06
N VAL A 98 -4.22 1.92 37.29
CA VAL A 98 -4.90 1.33 38.45
C VAL A 98 -3.90 0.44 39.18
N ASP A 99 -3.85 0.59 40.48
CA ASP A 99 -3.05 -0.22 41.38
C ASP A 99 -3.93 -1.37 41.88
N LEU A 100 -3.50 -2.61 41.63
CA LEU A 100 -4.28 -3.83 41.84
C LEU A 100 -3.59 -4.74 42.84
N SER A 101 -4.37 -5.48 43.63
CA SER A 101 -3.86 -6.53 44.53
C SER A 101 -4.72 -7.79 44.42
N TRP A 102 -4.09 -8.95 44.51
CA TRP A 102 -4.78 -10.24 44.47
C TRP A 102 -4.02 -11.29 45.31
N PRO A 103 -4.65 -12.41 45.67
CA PRO A 103 -3.98 -13.46 46.44
C PRO A 103 -2.73 -13.97 45.72
N GLY A 104 -1.58 -13.90 46.40
CA GLY A 104 -0.31 -14.39 45.85
C GLY A 104 0.49 -13.37 45.01
N SER A 105 -0.01 -12.14 44.80
CA SER A 105 0.77 -11.07 44.14
C SER A 105 1.97 -10.58 44.96
N GLY A 106 1.97 -10.84 46.27
CA GLY A 106 2.98 -10.34 47.21
C GLY A 106 2.91 -8.83 47.48
N GLY A 107 1.89 -8.13 46.95
CA GLY A 107 1.70 -6.70 47.12
C GLY A 107 0.84 -6.06 46.04
N THR A 108 1.00 -4.75 45.87
CA THR A 108 0.30 -3.96 44.87
C THR A 108 1.05 -3.98 43.54
N VAL A 109 0.34 -4.27 42.45
CA VAL A 109 0.87 -4.25 41.07
C VAL A 109 0.17 -3.14 40.30
N ARG A 110 0.97 -2.28 39.66
CA ARG A 110 0.46 -1.16 38.85
C ARG A 110 0.14 -1.60 37.42
N ALA A 111 -1.11 -1.45 37.01
CA ALA A 111 -1.55 -1.63 35.62
C ALA A 111 -1.69 -0.27 34.93
N GLY A 112 -0.74 0.08 34.06
CA GLY A 112 -0.83 1.26 33.22
C GLY A 112 -1.86 1.06 32.11
N LEU A 113 -2.90 1.87 32.10
CA LEU A 113 -4.04 1.78 31.19
C LEU A 113 -3.85 2.69 29.97
N THR A 114 -4.27 2.21 28.81
CA THR A 114 -3.95 2.84 27.53
C THR A 114 -5.11 3.58 26.90
N ASP A 115 -6.33 3.31 27.38
CA ASP A 115 -7.58 3.85 26.84
C ASP A 115 -7.93 5.22 27.44
N GLY A 116 -7.04 5.75 28.27
CA GLY A 116 -7.17 7.07 28.88
C GLY A 116 -8.37 7.17 29.82
N THR A 117 -9.11 8.28 29.73
CA THR A 117 -10.27 8.57 30.58
C THR A 117 -11.55 7.82 30.18
N ARG A 118 -11.55 7.14 29.04
CA ARG A 118 -12.74 6.42 28.51
C ARG A 118 -12.81 4.96 28.97
N GLY A 119 -11.86 4.52 29.77
CA GLY A 119 -11.74 3.14 30.23
C GLY A 119 -12.10 2.93 31.70
N VAL A 120 -11.70 1.77 32.23
CA VAL A 120 -11.87 1.32 33.61
C VAL A 120 -11.41 2.38 34.61
N TRP A 121 -10.33 3.11 34.30
CA TRP A 121 -9.75 4.14 35.18
C TRP A 121 -10.77 5.14 35.73
N SER A 122 -11.73 5.61 34.92
CA SER A 122 -12.69 6.63 35.33
C SER A 122 -13.90 6.07 36.09
N LEU A 123 -14.04 4.74 36.12
CA LEU A 123 -15.20 4.05 36.70
C LEU A 123 -14.89 3.40 38.04
N VAL A 124 -13.65 2.92 38.22
CA VAL A 124 -13.25 2.19 39.43
C VAL A 124 -12.83 3.13 40.55
N LYS A 125 -13.01 2.64 41.77
CA LYS A 125 -12.56 3.26 43.02
C LYS A 125 -11.76 2.26 43.83
N THR A 126 -10.94 2.76 44.75
CA THR A 126 -10.26 1.91 45.73
C THR A 126 -11.29 1.07 46.50
N GLY A 127 -11.05 -0.23 46.59
CA GLY A 127 -11.94 -1.23 47.19
C GLY A 127 -12.79 -1.99 46.17
N ASP A 128 -12.91 -1.51 44.93
CA ASP A 128 -13.68 -2.20 43.90
C ASP A 128 -13.00 -3.51 43.49
N SER A 129 -13.81 -4.53 43.21
CA SER A 129 -13.36 -5.79 42.63
C SER A 129 -13.37 -5.70 41.10
N THR A 130 -12.27 -6.13 40.50
CA THR A 130 -12.00 -6.14 39.06
C THR A 130 -11.50 -7.52 38.66
N LEU A 131 -11.49 -7.78 37.35
CA LEU A 131 -10.88 -8.98 36.80
C LEU A 131 -9.63 -8.58 35.99
N ALA A 132 -8.46 -9.08 36.40
CA ALA A 132 -7.21 -8.82 35.71
C ALA A 132 -6.81 -10.03 34.86
N TYR A 133 -6.54 -9.80 33.57
CA TYR A 133 -6.02 -10.82 32.66
C TYR A 133 -4.51 -10.70 32.55
N ILE A 134 -3.80 -11.71 33.03
CA ILE A 134 -2.35 -11.76 33.11
C ILE A 134 -1.82 -12.72 32.04
N TRP A 135 -0.90 -12.24 31.21
CA TRP A 135 -0.27 -13.03 30.16
C TRP A 135 1.23 -12.72 30.12
N HIS A 136 2.06 -13.76 30.02
CA HIS A 136 3.52 -13.65 30.16
C HIS A 136 3.97 -12.89 31.42
N GLY A 137 3.21 -13.01 32.53
CA GLY A 137 3.50 -12.33 33.79
C GLY A 137 3.14 -10.84 33.82
N HIS A 138 2.52 -10.30 32.77
CA HIS A 138 2.07 -8.91 32.70
C HIS A 138 0.55 -8.83 32.69
N ILE A 139 0.00 -7.84 33.39
CA ILE A 139 -1.43 -7.51 33.26
C ILE A 139 -1.62 -6.94 31.86
N THR A 140 -2.50 -7.54 31.07
CA THR A 140 -2.78 -7.18 29.67
C THR A 140 -4.14 -6.50 29.52
N VAL A 141 -5.13 -6.94 30.29
CA VAL A 141 -6.48 -6.38 30.31
C VAL A 141 -6.93 -6.27 31.76
N VAL A 142 -7.63 -5.18 32.09
CA VAL A 142 -8.36 -5.00 33.34
C VAL A 142 -9.83 -4.82 32.98
N ASP A 143 -10.70 -5.65 33.54
CA ASP A 143 -12.14 -5.64 33.32
C ASP A 143 -12.89 -5.21 34.58
N TYR A 144 -13.88 -4.34 34.39
CA TYR A 144 -14.78 -3.86 35.43
C TYR A 144 -16.18 -3.62 34.87
N GLN A 145 -17.19 -4.32 35.37
CA GLN A 145 -18.60 -4.13 34.99
C GLN A 145 -18.83 -3.96 33.48
N LEU A 146 -18.34 -4.92 32.68
CA LEU A 146 -18.43 -4.93 31.21
C LEU A 146 -17.59 -3.86 30.48
N HIS A 147 -16.78 -3.08 31.20
CA HIS A 147 -15.80 -2.17 30.63
C HIS A 147 -14.42 -2.81 30.72
N SER A 148 -13.74 -2.89 29.59
CA SER A 148 -12.37 -3.39 29.50
C SER A 148 -11.42 -2.24 29.29
N SER A 149 -10.26 -2.31 29.92
CA SER A 149 -9.13 -1.47 29.57
C SER A 149 -7.87 -2.26 29.31
N TYR A 150 -7.20 -1.89 28.22
CA TYR A 150 -5.97 -2.52 27.80
C TYR A 150 -4.78 -1.86 28.48
N THR A 151 -3.75 -2.65 28.73
CA THR A 151 -2.47 -2.16 29.23
C THR A 151 -1.45 -2.05 28.10
N GLY A 152 -0.27 -1.51 28.42
CA GLY A 152 0.83 -1.46 27.48
C GLY A 152 1.34 -2.81 26.98
N TYR A 153 0.99 -3.90 27.66
CA TYR A 153 1.40 -5.26 27.32
C TYR A 153 0.35 -6.02 26.48
N TYR A 154 -0.77 -5.39 26.14
CA TYR A 154 -1.78 -6.02 25.29
C TYR A 154 -1.23 -6.24 23.86
N PRO A 155 -1.23 -7.47 23.32
CA PRO A 155 -0.59 -7.76 22.02
C PRO A 155 -1.31 -7.13 20.82
N GLY A 156 -2.58 -6.76 20.97
CA GLY A 156 -3.32 -6.04 19.93
C GLY A 156 -3.00 -4.54 19.88
N ARG A 157 -2.14 -4.03 20.76
CA ARG A 157 -1.94 -2.59 20.96
C ARG A 157 -1.11 -1.92 19.87
N GLU A 158 -0.32 -2.64 19.09
CA GLU A 158 0.65 -2.02 18.19
C GLU A 158 0.29 -2.21 16.73
N ILE A 159 -0.47 -1.27 16.15
CA ILE A 159 0.01 -0.66 14.91
C ILE A 159 0.59 0.67 15.35
N PRO A 160 1.93 0.81 15.45
CA PRO A 160 2.57 2.06 15.79
C PRO A 160 1.96 3.17 14.93
N ALA A 161 1.62 4.30 15.53
CA ALA A 161 1.06 5.43 14.78
C ALA A 161 1.99 5.86 13.63
N GLU A 162 3.28 5.57 13.78
CA GLU A 162 4.34 5.67 12.79
C GLU A 162 4.05 4.80 11.56
N VAL A 163 3.56 3.56 11.71
CA VAL A 163 3.19 2.69 10.58
C VAL A 163 1.95 3.24 9.86
N GLY A 164 0.95 3.71 10.61
CA GLY A 164 -0.24 4.36 10.04
C GLY A 164 0.10 5.64 9.26
N SER A 165 0.93 6.51 9.84
CA SER A 165 1.37 7.76 9.19
C SER A 165 2.31 7.50 8.00
N LEU A 166 3.23 6.54 8.11
CA LEU A 166 4.16 6.22 7.04
C LEU A 166 3.45 5.57 5.84
N SER A 167 2.47 4.70 6.09
CA SER A 167 1.63 4.14 5.02
C SER A 167 0.80 5.21 4.31
N MET A 168 0.27 6.20 5.04
CA MET A 168 -0.41 7.36 4.46
C MET A 168 0.54 8.22 3.61
N CYS A 169 1.74 8.52 4.10
CA CYS A 169 2.77 9.26 3.35
C CYS A 169 3.19 8.53 2.06
N ILE A 170 3.40 7.21 2.14
CA ILE A 170 3.72 6.40 0.96
C ILE A 170 2.56 6.41 -0.04
N GLY A 171 1.32 6.25 0.43
CA GLY A 171 0.12 6.35 -0.42
C GLY A 171 0.03 7.69 -1.16
N LEU A 172 0.30 8.80 -0.45
CA LEU A 172 0.32 10.14 -1.04
C LEU A 172 1.46 10.32 -2.06
N CYS A 173 2.67 9.83 -1.76
CA CYS A 173 3.81 9.88 -2.68
C CYS A 173 3.53 9.08 -3.96
N VAL A 174 2.95 7.89 -3.85
CA VAL A 174 2.54 7.08 -5.00
C VAL A 174 1.47 7.82 -5.81
N ALA A 175 0.42 8.33 -5.16
CA ALA A 175 -0.63 9.10 -5.84
C ALA A 175 -0.07 10.34 -6.57
N PHE A 176 0.88 11.05 -5.95
CA PHE A 176 1.53 12.23 -6.53
C PHE A 176 2.42 11.89 -7.73
N LEU A 177 3.25 10.85 -7.63
CA LEU A 177 4.06 10.37 -8.76
C LEU A 177 3.16 9.94 -9.95
N PHE A 178 2.03 9.31 -9.66
CA PHE A 178 1.03 8.97 -10.66
C PHE A 178 0.37 10.20 -11.27
N PHE A 179 0.04 11.22 -10.48
CA PHE A 179 -0.49 12.49 -10.97
C PHE A 179 0.51 13.18 -11.93
N LEU A 180 1.79 13.23 -11.58
CA LEU A 180 2.84 13.75 -12.45
C LEU A 180 2.99 12.93 -13.73
N TYR A 181 2.87 11.61 -13.64
CA TYR A 181 2.92 10.72 -14.81
C TYR A 181 1.73 10.97 -15.76
N ALA A 182 0.51 11.05 -15.21
CA ALA A 182 -0.72 11.29 -15.97
C ALA A 182 -0.72 12.67 -16.65
N THR A 183 -0.24 13.71 -15.95
CA THR A 183 -0.16 15.07 -16.50
C THR A 183 0.91 15.21 -17.59
N ARG A 184 2.01 14.44 -17.52
CA ARG A 184 3.09 14.47 -18.52
C ARG A 184 2.80 13.63 -19.77
N ILE A 185 1.98 12.58 -19.66
CA ILE A 185 1.63 11.68 -20.78
C ILE A 185 0.20 11.98 -21.26
N ARG A 186 -0.07 13.25 -21.59
CA ARG A 186 -1.37 13.69 -22.16
C ARG A 186 -1.72 13.09 -23.53
N ARG A 187 -0.87 12.23 -24.13
CA ARG A 187 -1.01 11.77 -25.53
C ARG A 187 -1.33 10.27 -25.73
N PHE A 188 -1.42 9.44 -24.69
CA PHE A 188 -1.76 8.01 -24.85
C PHE A 188 -3.05 7.64 -24.10
N ASN A 189 -4.01 7.08 -24.85
CA ASN A 189 -5.32 6.52 -24.46
C ASN A 189 -5.67 6.57 -22.96
N ARG A 190 -6.41 7.61 -22.57
CA ARG A 190 -6.94 7.84 -21.22
C ARG A 190 -7.63 6.62 -20.61
N LEU A 191 -8.29 5.78 -21.42
CA LEU A 191 -9.01 4.58 -20.98
C LEU A 191 -8.10 3.48 -20.41
N ALA A 192 -6.95 3.22 -21.03
CA ALA A 192 -6.00 2.21 -20.55
C ALA A 192 -5.30 2.66 -19.25
N GLN A 193 -5.06 3.97 -19.13
CA GLN A 193 -4.54 4.56 -17.89
C GLN A 193 -5.55 4.47 -16.75
N ILE A 194 -6.84 4.77 -17.00
CA ILE A 194 -7.90 4.69 -15.98
C ILE A 194 -8.13 3.23 -15.53
N LEU A 195 -8.13 2.25 -16.44
CA LEU A 195 -8.29 0.83 -16.09
C LEU A 195 -7.08 0.27 -15.33
N GLY A 196 -5.86 0.66 -15.71
CA GLY A 196 -4.66 0.34 -14.94
C GLY A 196 -4.65 0.99 -13.55
N LEU A 197 -5.12 2.24 -13.45
CA LEU A 197 -5.30 2.97 -12.18
C LEU A 197 -6.31 2.27 -11.28
N GLY A 198 -7.45 1.86 -11.86
CA GLY A 198 -8.51 1.16 -11.17
C GLY A 198 -8.01 -0.16 -10.62
N ALA A 199 -7.36 -0.99 -11.44
CA ALA A 199 -6.89 -2.30 -11.00
C ALA A 199 -5.83 -2.24 -9.89
N LEU A 200 -4.86 -1.32 -9.98
CA LEU A 200 -3.82 -1.16 -8.95
C LEU A 200 -4.39 -0.61 -7.65
N ASN A 201 -5.20 0.45 -7.71
CA ASN A 201 -5.79 1.03 -6.50
C ASN A 201 -6.81 0.08 -5.88
N THR A 202 -7.62 -0.62 -6.68
CA THR A 202 -8.57 -1.60 -6.14
C THR A 202 -7.84 -2.78 -5.52
N GLY A 203 -6.72 -3.23 -6.11
CA GLY A 203 -5.88 -4.29 -5.53
C GLY A 203 -5.25 -3.89 -4.19
N VAL A 204 -4.71 -2.66 -4.09
CA VAL A 204 -4.14 -2.14 -2.83
C VAL A 204 -5.22 -1.90 -1.78
N ILE A 205 -6.38 -1.34 -2.17
CA ILE A 205 -7.51 -1.11 -1.26
C ILE A 205 -8.09 -2.44 -0.79
N LEU A 206 -8.25 -3.43 -1.69
CA LEU A 206 -8.66 -4.78 -1.30
C LEU A 206 -7.65 -5.43 -0.37
N LEU A 207 -6.35 -5.29 -0.61
CA LEU A 207 -5.29 -5.78 0.29
C LEU A 207 -5.39 -5.17 1.68
N VAL A 208 -5.62 -3.85 1.76
CA VAL A 208 -5.79 -3.12 3.03
C VAL A 208 -7.07 -3.56 3.74
N ILE A 209 -8.21 -3.61 3.03
CA ILE A 209 -9.49 -4.04 3.60
C ILE A 209 -9.41 -5.51 4.08
N CYS A 210 -8.83 -6.39 3.27
CA CYS A 210 -8.59 -7.78 3.62
C CYS A 210 -7.72 -7.91 4.88
N ALA A 211 -6.60 -7.17 4.95
CA ALA A 211 -5.72 -7.17 6.12
C ALA A 211 -6.41 -6.64 7.39
N ILE A 212 -7.38 -5.73 7.26
CA ILE A 212 -8.14 -5.16 8.39
C ILE A 212 -9.31 -6.07 8.81
N THR A 213 -9.94 -6.79 7.89
CA THR A 213 -11.26 -7.41 8.14
C THR A 213 -11.26 -8.87 8.54
N ARG A 214 -10.21 -9.67 8.27
CA ARG A 214 -10.16 -11.10 8.64
C ARG A 214 -8.75 -11.60 8.96
N PRO A 215 -8.60 -12.64 9.79
CA PRO A 215 -7.38 -13.46 9.80
C PRO A 215 -7.31 -14.19 8.45
N ILE A 216 -6.47 -13.73 7.53
CA ILE A 216 -6.42 -14.27 6.17
C ILE A 216 -5.42 -15.41 6.08
N ASP A 217 -5.86 -16.52 5.48
CA ASP A 217 -4.99 -17.54 4.92
C ASP A 217 -4.11 -16.91 3.83
N TYR A 218 -2.82 -16.80 4.13
CA TYR A 218 -1.76 -16.16 3.35
C TYR A 218 -1.55 -16.70 1.92
N THR A 219 -2.32 -17.69 1.49
CA THR A 219 -2.22 -18.34 0.17
C THR A 219 -2.73 -17.47 -0.98
N LEU A 220 -3.58 -16.47 -0.71
CA LEU A 220 -4.19 -15.60 -1.73
C LEU A 220 -3.41 -14.31 -2.04
N PHE A 221 -2.39 -13.97 -1.24
CA PHE A 221 -1.59 -12.75 -1.41
C PHE A 221 -0.69 -12.76 -2.68
N PRO A 222 0.04 -13.84 -2.98
CA PRO A 222 0.90 -13.89 -4.16
C PRO A 222 0.08 -13.84 -5.46
N SER A 223 -1.09 -14.47 -5.48
CA SER A 223 -1.93 -14.56 -6.67
C SER A 223 -2.55 -13.22 -7.06
N ALA A 224 -2.96 -12.40 -6.10
CA ALA A 224 -3.48 -11.06 -6.38
C ALA A 224 -2.41 -10.10 -6.93
N ALA A 225 -1.20 -10.11 -6.35
CA ALA A 225 -0.07 -9.30 -6.83
C ALA A 225 0.40 -9.75 -8.24
N VAL A 226 0.50 -11.06 -8.47
CA VAL A 226 0.84 -11.62 -9.78
C VAL A 226 -0.24 -11.31 -10.83
N ALA A 227 -1.53 -11.34 -10.46
CA ALA A 227 -2.61 -10.97 -11.36
C ALA A 227 -2.54 -9.48 -11.77
N GLY A 228 -2.25 -8.57 -10.82
CA GLY A 228 -2.08 -7.15 -11.09
C GLY A 228 -0.89 -6.86 -12.04
N ILE A 229 0.25 -7.52 -11.80
CA ILE A 229 1.44 -7.38 -12.66
C ILE A 229 1.19 -8.00 -14.04
N GLY A 230 0.57 -9.17 -14.10
CA GLY A 230 0.22 -9.86 -15.35
C GLY A 230 -0.70 -9.04 -16.25
N LEU A 231 -1.69 -8.35 -15.66
CA LEU A 231 -2.56 -7.43 -16.40
C LEU A 231 -1.78 -6.23 -16.96
N GLY A 232 -0.86 -5.65 -16.19
CA GLY A 232 -0.01 -4.56 -16.65
C GLY A 232 0.84 -4.93 -17.88
N ILE A 233 1.50 -6.09 -17.82
CA ILE A 233 2.34 -6.61 -18.92
C ILE A 233 1.47 -6.94 -20.15
N GLY A 234 0.29 -7.54 -19.94
CA GLY A 234 -0.64 -7.88 -21.01
C GLY A 234 -1.13 -6.65 -21.79
N ILE A 235 -1.43 -5.55 -21.08
CA ILE A 235 -1.87 -4.30 -21.68
C ILE A 235 -0.75 -3.65 -22.50
N ASP A 236 0.50 -3.65 -22.00
CA ASP A 236 1.65 -3.13 -22.74
C ASP A 236 1.94 -3.93 -24.01
N PHE A 237 1.82 -5.26 -23.94
CA PHE A 237 1.98 -6.13 -25.10
C PHE A 237 0.90 -5.88 -26.16
N ALA A 238 -0.37 -5.73 -25.74
CA ALA A 238 -1.48 -5.40 -26.62
C ALA A 238 -1.26 -4.05 -27.33
N ASN A 239 -0.84 -3.02 -26.59
CA ASN A 239 -0.53 -1.69 -27.13
C ASN A 239 0.65 -1.72 -28.13
N ALA A 240 1.69 -2.50 -27.85
CA ALA A 240 2.81 -2.69 -28.76
C ALA A 240 2.36 -3.37 -30.07
N ARG A 241 1.46 -4.35 -29.99
CA ARG A 241 0.92 -5.06 -31.14
C ARG A 241 0.08 -4.15 -32.02
N MET A 242 -0.77 -3.29 -31.43
CA MET A 242 -1.55 -2.31 -32.18
C MET A 242 -0.66 -1.29 -32.92
N LYS A 243 0.40 -0.78 -32.28
CA LYS A 243 1.34 0.13 -32.96
C LYS A 243 2.03 -0.50 -34.17
N ARG A 244 2.40 -1.78 -34.07
CA ARG A 244 3.00 -2.52 -35.20
C ARG A 244 2.00 -2.68 -36.35
N ALA A 245 0.74 -2.96 -36.04
CA ALA A 245 -0.33 -3.06 -37.05
C ALA A 245 -0.56 -1.73 -37.77
N ASP A 246 -0.57 -0.60 -37.06
CA ASP A 246 -0.73 0.73 -37.67
C ASP A 246 0.48 1.12 -38.53
N GLN A 247 1.70 0.80 -38.08
CA GLN A 247 2.91 1.03 -38.88
C GLN A 247 2.90 0.21 -40.17
N ALA A 248 2.46 -1.05 -40.11
CA ALA A 248 2.31 -1.90 -41.30
C ALA A 248 1.29 -1.33 -42.30
N LYS A 249 0.13 -0.86 -41.81
CA LYS A 249 -0.88 -0.19 -42.64
C LYS A 249 -0.33 1.07 -43.32
N ARG A 250 0.40 1.92 -42.59
CA ARG A 250 1.02 3.13 -43.15
C ARG A 250 2.07 2.81 -44.21
N LEU A 251 2.90 1.78 -44.00
CA LEU A 251 3.87 1.32 -45.00
C LEU A 251 3.19 0.78 -46.26
N ALA A 252 2.10 0.01 -46.11
CA ALA A 252 1.32 -0.49 -47.24
C ALA A 252 0.70 0.66 -48.06
N GLN A 253 0.08 1.64 -47.39
CA GLN A 253 -0.47 2.83 -48.05
C GLN A 253 0.61 3.66 -48.76
N ALA A 254 1.79 3.82 -48.16
CA ALA A 254 2.91 4.52 -48.77
C ALA A 254 3.44 3.81 -50.02
N LYS A 255 3.55 2.47 -49.98
CA LYS A 255 3.92 1.66 -51.16
C LYS A 255 2.89 1.78 -52.28
N ALA A 256 1.59 1.71 -51.96
CA ALA A 256 0.52 1.86 -52.93
C ALA A 256 0.56 3.24 -53.64
N ARG A 257 0.79 4.33 -52.87
CA ARG A 257 0.94 5.68 -53.44
C ARG A 257 2.14 5.80 -54.37
N ARG A 258 3.28 5.18 -54.03
CA ARG A 258 4.48 5.17 -54.90
C ARG A 258 4.25 4.39 -56.21
N LEU A 259 3.53 3.27 -56.16
CA LEU A 259 3.19 2.50 -57.35
C LEU A 259 2.20 3.26 -58.25
N ALA A 260 1.20 3.92 -57.65
CA ALA A 260 0.25 4.74 -58.40
C ALA A 260 0.93 5.92 -59.11
N SER A 261 1.85 6.62 -58.44
CA SER A 261 2.59 7.73 -59.07
C SER A 261 3.56 7.26 -60.15
N ALA A 262 4.21 6.10 -59.99
CA ALA A 262 5.06 5.50 -61.01
C ALA A 262 4.25 5.14 -62.28
N LYS A 263 3.08 4.50 -62.11
CA LYS A 263 2.18 4.18 -63.24
C LYS A 263 1.70 5.45 -63.97
N ALA A 264 1.35 6.51 -63.24
CA ALA A 264 0.93 7.77 -63.82
C ALA A 264 2.05 8.44 -64.65
N LYS A 265 3.29 8.45 -64.13
CA LYS A 265 4.47 8.97 -64.86
C LYS A 265 4.80 8.16 -66.11
N ALA A 266 4.69 6.84 -66.06
CA ALA A 266 4.90 5.98 -67.23
C ALA A 266 3.86 6.24 -68.33
N LYS A 267 2.59 6.39 -67.95
CA LYS A 267 1.50 6.71 -68.90
C LYS A 267 1.68 8.09 -69.54
N ALA A 268 2.22 9.07 -68.82
CA ALA A 268 2.49 10.41 -69.35
C ALA A 268 3.64 10.44 -70.36
N LYS A 269 4.65 9.56 -70.24
CA LYS A 269 5.77 9.46 -71.19
C LYS A 269 5.42 8.75 -72.50
N ALA A 270 4.35 7.95 -72.51
CA ALA A 270 3.92 7.19 -73.67
C ALA A 270 2.98 7.96 -74.61
N LYS A 271 2.69 9.23 -74.29
CA LYS A 271 1.82 10.13 -75.04
C LYS A 271 2.63 11.29 -75.57
#